data_AF-A0A7V3H868-F1
#
_entry.id   AF-A0A7V3H868-F1
#
_cell.length_a   1.000
_cell.length_b   1.000
_cell.length_c   1.000
_cell.angle_alpha   90.00
_cell.angle_beta   90.00
_cell.angle_gamma   90.00
#
_symmetry.space_group_name_H-M   'P 1'
#
loop_
_entity.id
_entity.type
_entity.pdbx_description
1 polymer ?
#
loop_
_entity_poly.entity_id
_entity_poly.type
_entity_poly.pdbx_seq_one_letter_code
_entity_poly.pdbx_strand_id
1 'polypeptide(L)'
;MINDKKFLPTTRAEMDALGWDQCDVILVSGDAYIDSPFIGVAVVGRILEKLGYRVGIIGQPDVKSDKDIKRLGEPRLYWGVSGGSIDSMVANYTATKK
;
A
#
# COMPACT_ATOMS: atom_id res chain seq x y z
N MET A 1 23.03 9.02 -5.14
CA MET A 1 22.78 7.61 -5.49
C MET A 1 21.31 7.49 -5.78
N ILE A 2 20.93 7.28 -7.05
CA ILE A 2 19.53 7.10 -7.43
C ILE A 2 19.15 5.70 -6.93
N ASN A 3 18.24 5.64 -5.95
CA ASN A 3 17.74 4.39 -5.41
C ASN A 3 16.93 3.69 -6.51
N ASP A 4 17.53 2.67 -7.13
CA ASP A 4 16.83 1.78 -8.07
C ASP A 4 15.57 1.23 -7.40
N LYS A 5 14.43 1.38 -8.08
CA LYS A 5 13.06 1.23 -7.59
C LYS A 5 12.87 0.11 -6.56
N LYS A 6 12.92 0.45 -5.27
CA LYS A 6 12.35 -0.39 -4.21
C LYS A 6 10.88 -0.01 -4.05
N PHE A 7 9.99 -0.99 -4.17
CA PHE A 7 8.58 -0.88 -3.81
C PHE A 7 8.41 -0.27 -2.42
N LEU A 8 7.28 0.40 -2.17
CA LEU A 8 6.91 0.74 -0.79
C LEU A 8 6.76 -0.56 0.02
N PRO A 9 7.22 -0.62 1.28
CA PRO A 9 7.11 -1.82 2.09
C PRO A 9 5.64 -2.21 2.26
N THR A 10 5.40 -3.49 2.05
CA THR A 10 4.09 -4.14 2.18
C THR A 10 4.05 -5.12 3.33
N THR A 11 5.21 -5.50 3.88
CA THR A 11 5.38 -6.46 4.96
C THR A 11 6.27 -5.93 6.09
N ARG A 12 6.15 -6.56 7.26
CA ARG A 12 7.01 -6.26 8.42
C ARG A 12 8.49 -6.55 8.13
N ALA A 13 8.79 -7.63 7.41
CA ALA A 13 10.16 -7.98 7.06
C ALA A 13 10.83 -6.92 6.16
N GLU A 14 10.07 -6.30 5.24
CA GLU A 14 10.57 -5.18 4.44
C GLU A 14 10.81 -3.93 5.29
N MET A 15 9.95 -3.65 6.29
CA MET A 15 10.20 -2.58 7.27
C MET A 15 11.47 -2.84 8.07
N ASP A 16 11.66 -4.07 8.56
CA ASP A 16 12.86 -4.46 9.32
C ASP A 16 14.13 -4.30 8.47
N ALA A 17 14.08 -4.68 7.18
CA ALA A 17 15.18 -4.49 6.23
C ALA A 17 15.50 -3.02 5.94
N LEU A 18 14.53 -2.11 6.14
CA LEU A 18 14.70 -0.66 6.06
C LEU A 18 15.10 -0.04 7.42
N GLY A 19 15.15 -0.84 8.49
CA GLY A 19 15.38 -0.37 9.86
C GLY A 19 14.22 0.45 10.42
N TRP A 20 12.99 0.19 9.95
CA TRP A 20 11.78 0.91 10.35
C TRP A 20 11.04 0.09 11.41
N ASP A 21 10.92 0.66 12.60
CA ASP A 21 10.07 0.19 13.68
C ASP A 21 8.58 0.48 13.43
N GLN A 22 8.31 1.61 12.78
CA GLN A 22 6.97 2.12 12.50
C GLN A 22 6.91 2.91 11.18
N CYS A 23 5.78 2.81 10.48
CA CYS A 23 5.43 3.69 9.37
C CYS A 23 4.87 5.02 9.89
N ASP A 24 5.17 6.12 9.21
CA ASP A 24 4.47 7.39 9.45
C ASP A 24 3.06 7.35 8.88
N VAL A 25 2.93 6.82 7.67
CA VAL A 25 1.66 6.71 6.94
C VAL A 25 1.52 5.29 6.41
N ILE A 26 0.34 4.70 6.58
CA ILE A 26 -0.01 3.45 5.90
C ILE A 26 -1.13 3.74 4.90
N LEU A 27 -0.86 3.46 3.64
CA LEU A 27 -1.83 3.58 2.56
C LEU A 27 -2.55 2.25 2.36
N VAL A 28 -3.87 2.28 2.23
CA VAL A 28 -4.72 1.12 1.94
C VAL A 28 -5.40 1.36 0.60
N SER A 29 -5.27 0.39 -0.29
CA SER A 29 -5.87 0.43 -1.64
C SER A 29 -6.84 -0.73 -1.82
N GLY A 30 -7.98 -0.47 -2.45
CA GLY A 30 -8.90 -1.53 -2.92
C GLY A 30 -8.29 -2.40 -4.04
N ASP A 31 -7.29 -1.88 -4.75
CA ASP A 31 -6.55 -2.63 -5.76
C ASP A 31 -5.30 -3.32 -5.19
N ALA A 32 -4.81 -4.33 -5.91
CA ALA A 32 -3.45 -4.83 -5.74
C ALA A 32 -2.43 -3.68 -5.88
N TYR A 33 -1.38 -3.70 -5.06
CA TYR A 33 -0.37 -2.66 -5.13
C TYR A 33 0.46 -2.79 -6.41
N ILE A 34 0.33 -1.81 -7.29
CA ILE A 34 1.16 -1.62 -8.48
C ILE A 34 1.86 -0.28 -8.34
N ASP A 35 3.19 -0.29 -8.28
CA ASP A 35 4.00 0.92 -8.16
C ASP A 35 4.16 1.62 -9.52
N SER A 36 3.12 2.34 -9.91
CA SER A 36 3.00 2.96 -11.23
C SER A 36 2.46 4.39 -11.12
N PRO A 37 2.90 5.33 -11.98
CA PRO A 37 2.34 6.67 -12.04
C PRO A 37 0.86 6.71 -12.44
N PHE A 38 0.32 5.60 -12.97
CA PHE A 38 -1.11 5.47 -13.29
C PHE A 38 -1.97 5.09 -12.08
N ILE A 39 -1.37 4.78 -10.93
CA ILE A 39 -2.08 4.41 -9.69
C ILE A 39 -1.94 5.56 -8.70
N GLY A 40 -3.03 6.26 -8.43
CA GLY A 40 -3.02 7.48 -7.60
C GLY A 40 -2.42 7.24 -6.20
N VAL A 41 -2.73 6.10 -5.57
CA VAL A 41 -2.19 5.73 -4.25
C VAL A 41 -0.66 5.57 -4.30
N ALA A 42 -0.12 4.98 -5.36
CA ALA A 42 1.32 4.84 -5.53
C ALA A 42 1.99 6.22 -5.70
N VAL A 43 1.38 7.12 -6.49
CA VAL A 43 1.87 8.50 -6.65
C VAL A 43 1.90 9.23 -5.31
N VAL A 44 0.82 9.17 -4.54
CA VAL A 44 0.77 9.77 -3.19
C VAL A 44 1.86 9.20 -2.29
N GLY A 45 2.03 7.88 -2.26
CA GLY A 45 3.06 7.22 -1.45
C GLY A 45 4.48 7.66 -1.81
N ARG A 46 4.78 7.78 -3.11
CA ARG A 46 6.08 8.27 -3.59
C ARG A 46 6.32 9.75 -3.31
N ILE A 47 5.28 10.59 -3.33
CA ILE A 47 5.39 11.99 -2.93
C ILE A 47 5.72 12.08 -1.43
N LEU A 48 5.01 11.31 -0.60
CA LEU A 48 5.25 11.28 0.85
C LEU A 48 6.65 10.75 1.18
N GLU A 49 7.10 9.68 0.52
CA GLU A 49 8.48 9.16 0.66
C GLU A 49 9.52 10.21 0.27
N LYS A 50 9.32 10.93 -0.84
CA LYS A 50 10.20 12.04 -1.26
C LYS A 50 10.25 13.20 -0.26
N LEU A 51 9.19 13.38 0.52
CA LEU A 51 9.13 14.36 1.61
C LEU A 51 9.77 13.84 2.91
N GLY A 52 10.28 12.59 2.92
CA GLY A 52 11.00 12.00 4.03
C GLY A 52 10.14 11.15 4.98
N TYR A 53 8.88 10.88 4.64
CA TYR A 53 8.00 10.03 5.44
C TYR A 53 8.26 8.54 5.17
N ARG A 54 8.14 7.72 6.21
CA ARG A 54 8.13 6.25 6.13
C ARG A 54 6.74 5.79 5.73
N VAL A 55 6.58 5.35 4.49
CA VAL A 55 5.27 5.00 3.93
C VAL A 55 5.18 3.51 3.69
N GLY A 56 4.16 2.86 4.26
CA GLY A 56 3.81 1.47 3.94
C GLY A 56 2.53 1.41 3.10
N ILE A 57 2.32 0.28 2.40
CA ILE A 57 1.10 0.08 1.61
C ILE A 57 0.50 -1.32 1.77
N ILE A 58 -0.83 -1.34 1.89
CA ILE A 58 -1.67 -2.54 1.97
C ILE A 58 -2.62 -2.52 0.77
N GLY A 59 -2.32 -3.33 -0.24
CA GLY A 59 -3.21 -3.54 -1.38
C GLY A 59 -4.20 -4.65 -1.11
N GLN A 60 -5.46 -4.40 -1.43
CA GLN A 60 -6.60 -5.33 -1.38
C GLN A 60 -6.60 -6.25 -0.15
N PRO A 61 -6.69 -5.70 1.08
CA PRO A 61 -6.70 -6.52 2.29
C PRO A 61 -7.93 -7.43 2.36
N ASP A 62 -7.77 -8.62 2.95
CA ASP A 62 -8.90 -9.49 3.30
C ASP A 62 -9.83 -8.80 4.30
N VAL A 63 -11.06 -8.52 3.87
CA VAL A 63 -12.09 -7.86 4.70
C VAL A 63 -12.71 -8.78 5.76
N LYS A 64 -12.45 -10.09 5.70
CA LYS A 64 -12.94 -11.08 6.67
C LYS A 64 -11.98 -11.29 7.84
N SER A 65 -10.80 -10.70 7.80
CA SER A 65 -9.71 -10.92 8.73
C SER A 65 -9.02 -9.60 9.08
N ASP A 66 -8.63 -9.45 10.34
CA ASP A 66 -7.87 -8.27 10.78
C ASP A 66 -6.36 -8.39 10.50
N LYS A 67 -5.89 -9.56 10.04
CA LYS A 67 -4.46 -9.84 9.83
C LYS A 67 -3.83 -8.90 8.81
N ASP A 68 -4.48 -8.67 7.68
CA ASP A 68 -3.90 -7.86 6.60
C ASP A 68 -3.82 -6.40 7.01
N ILE A 69 -4.91 -5.85 7.57
CA ILE A 69 -4.93 -4.44 7.97
C ILE A 69 -3.95 -4.15 9.10
N LYS A 70 -3.67 -5.12 9.98
CA LYS A 70 -2.72 -4.98 11.10
C LYS A 70 -1.27 -5.32 10.74
N ARG A 71 -0.98 -5.85 9.54
CA ARG A 71 0.33 -6.47 9.23
C ARG A 71 1.53 -5.53 9.31
N LEU A 72 1.32 -4.22 9.16
CA LEU A 72 2.36 -3.19 9.25
C LEU A 72 2.40 -2.48 10.62
N GLY A 73 1.48 -2.82 11.52
CA GLY A 73 1.27 -2.10 12.77
C GLY A 73 0.44 -0.83 12.60
N GLU A 74 0.39 -0.01 13.65
CA GLU A 74 -0.29 1.29 13.66
C GLU A 74 0.64 2.38 13.10
N PRO A 75 0.16 3.25 12.18
CA PRO A 75 0.95 4.35 11.66
C PRO A 75 1.08 5.47 12.69
N ARG A 76 2.20 6.18 12.68
CA ARG A 76 2.45 7.30 13.59
C ARG A 76 1.56 8.51 13.34
N LEU A 77 1.20 8.76 12.07
CA LEU A 77 0.43 9.94 11.65
C LEU A 77 -1.01 9.59 11.28
N TYR A 78 -1.21 8.78 10.23
CA TYR A 78 -2.56 8.43 9.77
C TYR A 78 -2.61 7.23 8.83
N TRP A 79 -3.83 6.72 8.63
CA TRP A 79 -4.20 5.77 7.59
C TRP A 79 -4.79 6.48 6.38
N GLY A 80 -4.25 6.27 5.18
CA GLY A 80 -4.80 6.80 3.94
C GLY A 80 -5.55 5.70 3.18
N VAL A 81 -6.88 5.76 3.10
CA VAL A 81 -7.68 4.71 2.45
C VAL A 81 -8.22 5.18 1.10
N SER A 82 -8.08 4.35 0.08
CA SER A 82 -8.60 4.60 -1.28
C SER A 82 -9.30 3.36 -1.81
N GLY A 83 -10.40 3.56 -2.54
CA GLY A 83 -11.13 2.49 -3.23
C GLY A 83 -10.35 1.82 -4.37
N GLY A 84 -9.19 2.36 -4.74
CA GLY A 84 -8.44 1.92 -5.93
C GLY A 84 -8.73 2.79 -7.15
N SER A 85 -8.06 2.46 -8.25
CA SER A 85 -8.27 3.00 -9.59
C SER A 85 -9.14 2.07 -10.46
N ILE A 86 -9.31 0.80 -10.06
CA ILE A 86 -10.16 -0.16 -10.77
C ILE A 86 -11.56 -0.16 -10.14
N ASP A 87 -12.59 -0.24 -10.98
CA ASP A 87 -13.96 -0.38 -10.48
C ASP A 87 -14.17 -1.73 -9.78
N SER A 88 -14.89 -1.70 -8.64
CA SER A 88 -15.13 -2.87 -7.81
C SER A 88 -15.83 -4.03 -8.51
N MET A 89 -16.65 -3.75 -9.53
CA MET A 89 -17.30 -4.78 -10.35
C MET A 89 -16.25 -5.52 -11.18
N VAL A 90 -15.29 -4.80 -11.78
CA VAL A 90 -14.21 -5.39 -12.56
C VAL A 90 -13.22 -6.15 -11.66
N ALA A 91 -12.94 -5.64 -10.46
CA ALA A 91 -12.00 -6.27 -9.52
C ALA A 91 -12.54 -7.60 -8.94
N ASN A 92 -13.85 -7.73 -8.72
CA ASN A 92 -14.46 -8.92 -8.10
C ASN A 92 -15.13 -9.87 -9.10
N TYR A 93 -15.45 -9.41 -10.32
CA TYR A 93 -15.96 -10.30 -11.37
C TYR A 93 -14.80 -10.78 -12.24
N THR A 94 -14.44 -12.06 -12.10
CA THR A 94 -13.87 -12.80 -13.22
C THR A 94 -14.81 -12.66 -14.42
N ALA A 95 -14.30 -12.11 -15.52
CA ALA A 95 -15.05 -11.90 -16.77
C ALA A 95 -15.66 -13.18 -17.38
N THR A 96 -15.39 -14.34 -16.81
CA THR A 96 -16.00 -15.62 -17.15
C THR A 96 -17.21 -15.89 -16.27
N LYS A 97 -18.40 -15.55 -16.79
CA LYS A 97 -19.63 -16.31 -16.51
C LYS A 97 -19.62 -17.63 -17.30
N LYS A 98 -18.56 -18.42 -17.13
CA LYS A 98 -18.43 -19.83 -17.56
C LYS A 98 -17.61 -20.57 -16.54
#